data_AF-A0A9X2R5X0-F1
#
_entry.id   AF-A0A9X2R5X0-F1
#
_cell.length_a   1.000
_cell.length_b   1.000
_cell.length_c   1.000
_cell.angle_alpha   90.00
_cell.angle_beta   90.00
_cell.angle_gamma   90.00
#
_symmetry.space_group_name_H-M   'P 1'
#
loop_
_entity.id
_entity.type
_entity.pdbx_description
1 polymer ?
#
loop_
_entity_poly.entity_id
_entity_poly.type
_entity_poly.pdbx_seq_one_letter_code
_entity_poly.pdbx_strand_id
1 'polypeptide(L)'
;MGRVIKNADTSEVTSVSLDEDVLAEGADRIPAEQVEETEGDDADPPPGDAAPQGRVLRAGEAGRSPEPVTVRPDEIATQDESGSGPAAPSGPDDTGTDAPPADGAADDPDEQEPTRTDAEWRAHLEEKVEAARAEGYEEGHDDGYEAGYDDGYAEAEATLRAEFDDTRRQLSEDIARFEELWETYIDDAESEIIELTLDLAETIVDAPFTETMRQASEEAVIEAVTELAATPPVTIRLHPVDCQRVRESGLVTRLQENYEGLTLEPEPDFEEGDWSVSSPTGVVRRLRAEVLETLRGELRRATTDSEAAPDADGA
;
A
#
# COMPACT_ATOMS: atom_id res chain seq x y z
N MET A 1 44.57 -14.66 42.35
CA MET A 1 43.61 -14.59 43.46
C MET A 1 42.23 -14.51 42.85
N GLY A 2 41.50 -15.62 42.87
CA GLY A 2 40.14 -15.66 42.33
C GLY A 2 39.12 -15.13 43.34
N ARG A 3 38.01 -14.62 42.81
CA ARG A 3 36.72 -14.71 43.50
C ARG A 3 35.68 -15.19 42.51
N VAL A 4 35.33 -16.45 42.69
CA VAL A 4 34.17 -17.14 42.16
C VAL A 4 32.98 -16.75 43.04
N ILE A 5 31.84 -16.45 42.43
CA ILE A 5 30.53 -16.78 43.01
C ILE A 5 29.74 -17.49 41.91
N LYS A 6 29.37 -18.74 42.21
CA LYS A 6 28.49 -19.64 41.46
C LYS A 6 27.03 -19.26 41.69
N ASN A 7 26.19 -19.54 40.69
CA ASN A 7 25.11 -20.55 40.69
C ASN A 7 24.38 -20.43 39.34
N ALA A 8 24.42 -21.42 38.44
CA ALA A 8 23.55 -22.61 38.39
C ALA A 8 22.07 -22.19 38.19
N ASP A 9 21.32 -22.63 37.17
CA ASP A 9 21.32 -23.90 36.46
C ASP A 9 20.42 -23.78 35.20
N THR A 10 20.71 -24.60 34.17
CA THR A 10 19.85 -25.17 33.10
C THR A 10 18.82 -24.30 32.36
N SER A 11 18.80 -24.28 31.01
CA SER A 11 18.31 -25.41 30.20
C SER A 11 18.81 -25.40 28.75
N GLU A 12 18.79 -26.60 28.21
CA GLU A 12 19.40 -27.10 26.99
C GLU A 12 18.79 -26.56 25.69
N VAL A 13 19.65 -26.53 24.68
CA VAL A 13 19.37 -26.29 23.27
C VAL A 13 18.61 -27.49 22.70
N THR A 14 17.48 -27.26 22.03
CA THR A 14 17.06 -28.10 20.90
C THR A 14 16.34 -27.27 19.86
N SER A 15 17.08 -26.90 18.82
CA SER A 15 16.55 -26.64 17.49
C SER A 15 15.81 -27.88 16.98
N VAL A 16 14.54 -27.73 16.57
CA VAL A 16 13.81 -28.77 15.84
C VAL A 16 13.24 -28.15 14.57
N SER A 17 13.61 -28.82 13.49
CA SER A 17 13.25 -28.70 12.09
C SER A 17 11.75 -28.85 11.82
N LEU A 18 11.30 -28.26 10.70
CA LEU A 18 10.00 -28.51 10.08
C LEU A 18 9.78 -30.03 9.87
N ASP A 19 8.64 -30.51 10.33
CA ASP A 19 8.00 -31.72 9.82
C ASP A 19 6.72 -31.30 9.08
N GLU A 20 6.71 -31.62 7.79
CA GLU A 20 5.62 -31.58 6.84
C GLU A 20 4.69 -32.78 7.16
N ASP A 21 3.75 -32.63 8.11
CA ASP A 21 2.61 -33.55 8.31
C ASP A 21 1.70 -33.08 9.48
N VAL A 22 1.01 -31.93 9.34
CA VAL A 22 -0.19 -31.61 10.14
C VAL A 22 -1.24 -30.92 9.28
N LEU A 23 -1.68 -31.62 8.22
CA LEU A 23 -2.94 -31.36 7.54
C LEU A 23 -3.92 -32.47 7.91
N ALA A 24 -4.57 -32.38 9.07
CA ALA A 24 -5.87 -32.99 9.33
C ALA A 24 -6.40 -32.57 10.71
N GLU A 25 -7.66 -32.15 10.72
CA GLU A 25 -8.59 -32.11 11.86
C GLU A 25 -8.51 -30.92 12.83
N GLY A 26 -9.60 -30.12 12.83
CA GLY A 26 -10.05 -29.40 14.03
C GLY A 26 -10.15 -27.88 13.96
N ALA A 27 -10.62 -27.28 12.86
CA ALA A 27 -11.09 -25.90 12.90
C ALA A 27 -12.49 -25.86 13.55
N ASP A 28 -12.56 -25.40 14.80
CA ASP A 28 -13.80 -25.05 15.51
C ASP A 28 -14.60 -24.02 14.70
N ARG A 29 -15.54 -24.50 13.88
CA ARG A 29 -16.62 -23.67 13.33
C ARG A 29 -17.71 -23.60 14.39
N ILE A 30 -18.11 -22.39 14.77
CA ILE A 30 -19.32 -22.17 15.57
C ILE A 30 -20.51 -22.73 14.74
N PRO A 31 -21.26 -23.72 15.25
CA PRO A 31 -22.37 -24.30 14.52
C PRO A 31 -23.54 -23.28 14.46
N ALA A 32 -24.23 -23.26 13.31
CA ALA A 32 -25.29 -22.29 12.97
C ALA A 32 -26.52 -22.31 13.90
N GLU A 33 -26.53 -23.16 14.91
CA GLU A 33 -27.60 -23.37 15.90
C GLU A 33 -27.38 -22.60 17.22
N GLN A 34 -26.33 -21.77 17.32
CA GLN A 34 -26.09 -20.85 18.45
C GLN A 34 -26.30 -19.36 18.13
N VAL A 35 -26.93 -19.04 17.01
CA VAL A 35 -27.40 -17.68 16.74
C VAL A 35 -28.85 -17.60 17.22
N GLU A 36 -29.08 -17.06 18.42
CA GLU A 36 -30.44 -16.72 18.83
C GLU A 36 -30.98 -15.64 17.87
N GLU A 37 -32.01 -16.01 17.10
CA GLU A 37 -32.85 -15.06 16.41
C GLU A 37 -33.64 -14.27 17.47
N THR A 38 -33.18 -13.06 17.81
CA THR A 38 -34.02 -12.12 18.55
C THR A 38 -35.16 -11.67 17.63
N GLU A 39 -36.29 -12.36 17.74
CA GLU A 39 -37.59 -11.93 17.23
C GLU A 39 -37.93 -10.54 17.77
N GLY A 40 -38.52 -9.71 16.90
CA GLY A 40 -38.69 -8.28 17.09
C GLY A 40 -39.51 -7.88 18.32
N ASP A 41 -39.05 -6.81 18.97
CA ASP A 41 -39.85 -5.95 19.81
C ASP A 41 -40.00 -4.61 19.10
N ASP A 42 -41.20 -4.37 18.54
CA ASP A 42 -41.66 -3.08 18.03
C ASP A 42 -41.90 -2.12 19.22
N ALA A 43 -40.82 -1.65 19.82
CA ALA A 43 -40.86 -0.58 20.82
C ALA A 43 -39.97 0.58 20.35
N ASP A 44 -40.62 1.65 19.89
CA ASP A 44 -40.02 2.91 19.50
C ASP A 44 -39.24 3.50 20.71
N PRO A 45 -37.92 3.70 20.63
CA PRO A 45 -37.16 4.27 21.75
C PRO A 45 -37.49 5.76 21.92
N PRO A 46 -37.48 6.30 23.17
CA PRO A 46 -37.81 7.69 23.43
C PRO A 46 -36.82 8.65 22.73
N PRO A 47 -37.27 9.85 22.31
CA PRO A 47 -36.44 10.76 21.53
C PRO A 47 -35.47 11.49 22.47
N GLY A 48 -34.19 11.17 22.37
CA GLY A 48 -33.12 11.90 23.04
C GLY A 48 -31.90 11.01 23.25
N ASP A 49 -30.80 11.38 22.62
CA ASP A 49 -29.47 10.74 22.65
C ASP A 49 -29.31 9.41 21.88
N ALA A 50 -29.16 9.54 20.56
CA ALA A 50 -28.37 8.60 19.77
C ALA A 50 -27.26 9.38 19.06
N ALA A 51 -26.01 9.08 19.44
CA ALA A 51 -24.82 9.46 18.67
C ALA A 51 -24.98 9.01 17.21
N PRO A 52 -24.44 9.76 16.22
CA PRO A 52 -24.66 9.44 14.82
C PRO A 52 -23.97 8.11 14.48
N GLN A 53 -24.75 7.03 14.44
CA GLN A 53 -24.28 5.75 13.92
C GLN A 53 -24.17 5.89 12.40
N GLY A 54 -22.94 5.82 11.90
CA GLY A 54 -22.65 5.92 10.47
C GLY A 54 -23.44 4.90 9.66
N ARG A 55 -23.99 5.33 8.52
CA ARG A 55 -24.74 4.47 7.61
C ARG A 55 -23.81 3.46 6.95
N VAL A 56 -24.01 2.18 7.22
CA VAL A 56 -23.31 1.09 6.50
C VAL A 56 -23.93 0.96 5.10
N LEU A 57 -23.19 1.33 4.06
CA LEU A 57 -23.61 1.16 2.66
C LEU A 57 -23.32 -0.27 2.20
N ARG A 58 -24.26 -0.92 1.51
CA ARG A 58 -24.05 -2.27 0.97
C ARG A 58 -23.21 -2.25 -0.30
N ALA A 59 -22.55 -3.37 -0.60
CA ALA A 59 -21.79 -3.55 -1.83
C ALA A 59 -22.71 -3.34 -3.06
N GLY A 60 -22.53 -2.20 -3.73
CA GLY A 60 -23.35 -1.75 -4.86
C GLY A 60 -23.97 -0.36 -4.71
N GLU A 61 -23.99 0.22 -3.50
CA GLU A 61 -24.59 1.55 -3.24
C GLU A 61 -23.58 2.71 -3.29
N ALA A 62 -22.28 2.41 -3.38
CA ALA A 62 -21.23 3.42 -3.55
C ALA A 62 -21.10 3.80 -5.03
N GLY A 63 -21.83 4.83 -5.46
CA GLY A 63 -21.61 5.46 -6.77
C GLY A 63 -20.23 6.10 -6.81
N ARG A 64 -19.31 5.58 -7.63
CA ARG A 64 -18.06 6.28 -7.95
C ARG A 64 -18.39 7.44 -8.90
N SER A 65 -18.19 8.68 -8.45
CA SER A 65 -18.16 9.82 -9.36
C SER A 65 -16.83 9.79 -10.14
N PRO A 66 -16.84 9.90 -11.48
CA PRO A 66 -15.62 9.95 -12.28
C PRO A 66 -14.91 11.32 -12.26
N GLU A 67 -15.48 12.33 -11.59
CA GLU A 67 -14.86 13.66 -11.49
C GLU A 67 -13.88 13.72 -10.30
N PRO A 68 -12.64 14.19 -10.51
CA PRO A 68 -11.68 14.34 -9.42
C PRO A 68 -12.17 15.40 -8.44
N VAL A 69 -12.34 15.00 -7.17
CA VAL A 69 -12.67 15.92 -6.08
C VAL A 69 -11.48 16.84 -5.87
N THR A 70 -11.58 18.07 -6.36
CA THR A 70 -10.55 19.09 -6.15
C THR A 70 -10.74 19.69 -4.76
N VAL A 71 -9.93 19.27 -3.80
CA VAL A 71 -9.91 19.88 -2.47
C VAL A 71 -9.16 21.20 -2.59
N ARG A 72 -9.86 22.34 -2.46
CA ARG A 72 -9.21 23.64 -2.32
C ARG A 72 -8.74 23.81 -0.86
N PRO A 73 -7.46 24.12 -0.61
CA PRO A 73 -6.94 24.26 0.77
C PRO A 73 -7.48 25.48 1.52
N ASP A 74 -8.05 26.46 0.82
CA ASP A 74 -8.55 27.71 1.42
C ASP A 74 -10.06 27.67 1.53
N GLU A 75 -10.56 27.10 2.62
CA GLU A 75 -11.82 27.47 3.28
C GLU A 75 -12.01 26.66 4.58
N ILE A 76 -10.96 26.61 5.42
CA ILE A 76 -11.19 26.44 6.86
C ILE A 76 -11.58 27.84 7.35
N ALA A 77 -12.89 28.12 7.35
CA ALA A 77 -13.42 29.30 7.99
C ALA A 77 -13.05 29.25 9.47
N THR A 78 -12.02 30.00 9.86
CA THR A 78 -11.82 30.42 11.24
C THR A 78 -13.07 31.19 11.62
N GLN A 79 -13.96 30.57 12.41
CA GLN A 79 -14.98 31.32 13.11
C GLN A 79 -14.27 32.31 14.03
N ASP A 80 -14.41 33.58 13.67
CA ASP A 80 -14.01 34.72 14.48
C ASP A 80 -14.83 34.68 15.77
N GLU A 81 -14.26 34.10 16.84
CA GLU A 81 -14.76 34.28 18.20
C GLU A 81 -14.43 35.69 18.68
N SER A 82 -15.08 36.67 18.06
CA SER A 82 -15.28 37.99 18.65
C SER A 82 -16.38 37.88 19.71
N GLY A 83 -15.99 37.68 20.97
CA GLY A 83 -16.92 37.53 22.08
C GLY A 83 -16.30 37.64 23.48
N SER A 84 -15.82 38.84 23.84
CA SER A 84 -15.59 39.32 25.22
C SER A 84 -14.57 38.56 26.10
N GLY A 85 -13.31 39.00 26.04
CA GLY A 85 -12.42 38.96 27.20
C GLY A 85 -12.61 40.23 28.06
N PRO A 86 -12.69 40.13 29.41
CA PRO A 86 -12.75 41.32 30.25
C PRO A 86 -11.39 42.05 30.24
N ALA A 87 -11.45 43.33 29.91
CA ALA A 87 -10.32 44.24 29.84
C ALA A 87 -9.67 44.47 31.22
N ALA A 88 -8.33 44.39 31.25
CA ALA A 88 -7.51 44.92 32.34
C ALA A 88 -7.71 46.44 32.50
N PRO A 89 -7.82 46.98 33.73
CA PRO A 89 -7.91 48.42 33.92
C PRO A 89 -6.53 49.08 33.81
N SER A 90 -6.41 49.97 32.82
CA SER A 90 -5.28 50.88 32.64
C SER A 90 -5.18 51.90 33.79
N GLY A 91 -3.96 52.14 34.26
CA GLY A 91 -3.64 53.21 35.21
C GLY A 91 -3.80 54.61 34.59
N PRO A 92 -4.01 55.66 35.40
CA PRO A 92 -4.20 57.01 34.89
C PRO A 92 -2.85 57.71 34.64
N ASP A 93 -2.63 58.12 33.39
CA ASP A 93 -1.61 59.10 33.00
C ASP A 93 -2.11 60.53 33.22
N ASP A 94 -1.27 61.26 33.94
CA ASP A 94 -0.90 62.68 33.89
C ASP A 94 -1.64 63.60 32.88
N THR A 95 -2.25 64.68 33.40
CA THR A 95 -2.45 65.92 32.64
C THR A 95 -2.10 67.13 33.50
N GLY A 96 -1.23 67.96 32.95
CA GLY A 96 -0.56 69.03 33.67
C GLY A 96 -1.27 70.39 33.73
N THR A 97 -0.61 71.24 34.52
CA THR A 97 -0.49 72.71 34.43
C THR A 97 -1.71 73.57 34.76
N ASP A 98 -1.68 74.27 35.91
CA ASP A 98 -1.61 75.74 35.92
C ASP A 98 -1.17 76.31 37.29
N ALA A 99 -0.39 77.39 37.25
CA ALA A 99 0.00 78.25 38.37
C ALA A 99 0.30 79.67 37.81
N PRO A 100 0.23 80.78 38.57
CA PRO A 100 -0.41 81.10 39.86
C PRO A 100 -1.30 82.39 39.77
N PRO A 101 -1.76 83.02 40.89
CA PRO A 101 -0.96 84.12 41.44
C PRO A 101 -0.93 84.24 42.98
N ALA A 102 0.01 85.06 43.44
CA ALA A 102 0.35 85.43 44.81
C ALA A 102 -0.64 86.42 45.45
N ASP A 103 -0.87 86.32 46.76
CA ASP A 103 -0.29 87.17 47.83
C ASP A 103 -1.14 87.05 49.13
N GLY A 104 -0.49 86.91 50.28
CA GLY A 104 -1.15 87.01 51.59
C GLY A 104 -0.43 86.28 52.72
N ALA A 105 0.31 87.04 53.52
CA ALA A 105 1.19 86.60 54.60
C ALA A 105 0.50 86.21 55.93
N ALA A 106 1.30 85.59 56.81
CA ALA A 106 1.09 85.22 58.22
C ALA A 106 0.25 83.93 58.40
N ASP A 107 0.61 82.94 59.20
CA ASP A 107 1.34 82.90 60.48
C ASP A 107 1.69 81.40 60.72
N ASP A 108 2.90 81.08 61.16
CA ASP A 108 3.25 79.79 61.80
C ASP A 108 2.82 79.92 63.29
N PRO A 109 2.37 78.90 64.06
CA PRO A 109 2.71 77.47 63.96
C PRO A 109 1.53 76.49 64.24
N ASP A 110 1.56 75.27 63.71
CA ASP A 110 1.13 74.11 64.51
C ASP A 110 1.66 72.80 63.89
N GLU A 111 2.79 72.36 64.44
CA GLU A 111 3.21 70.96 64.40
C GLU A 111 2.18 70.13 65.18
N GLN A 112 1.08 69.75 64.52
CA GLN A 112 0.26 68.64 64.98
C GLN A 112 0.74 67.38 64.26
N GLU A 113 1.84 66.81 64.75
CA GLU A 113 2.09 65.39 64.51
C GLU A 113 0.89 64.61 65.07
N PRO A 114 0.12 63.89 64.24
CA PRO A 114 -0.95 63.08 64.78
C PRO A 114 -0.29 61.95 65.58
N THR A 115 -0.37 62.01 66.91
CA THR A 115 0.01 60.90 67.79
C THR A 115 -0.99 59.77 67.58
N ARG A 116 -0.79 58.99 66.52
CA ARG A 116 -1.53 57.78 66.22
C ARG A 116 -1.37 56.84 67.41
N THR A 117 -2.46 56.39 67.98
CA THR A 117 -2.42 55.55 69.18
C THR A 117 -1.83 54.18 68.81
N ASP A 118 -1.02 53.55 69.68
CA ASP A 118 -0.40 52.22 69.42
C ASP A 118 -1.39 51.15 68.91
N ALA A 119 -2.66 51.25 69.31
CA ALA A 119 -3.74 50.38 68.85
C ALA A 119 -4.12 50.59 67.37
N GLU A 120 -4.15 51.83 66.89
CA GLU A 120 -4.47 52.19 65.50
C GLU A 120 -3.31 51.88 64.56
N TRP A 121 -2.08 51.85 65.09
CA TRP A 121 -0.91 51.40 64.35
C TRP A 121 -0.90 49.88 64.19
N ARG A 122 -1.23 49.14 65.26
CA ARG A 122 -1.34 47.67 65.21
C ARG A 122 -2.45 47.20 64.28
N ALA A 123 -3.64 47.80 64.35
CA ALA A 123 -4.76 47.42 63.47
C ALA A 123 -4.42 47.63 61.98
N HIS A 124 -3.75 48.73 61.65
CA HIS A 124 -3.32 49.01 60.28
C HIS A 124 -2.13 48.14 59.83
N LEU A 125 -1.27 47.70 60.75
CA LEU A 125 -0.24 46.72 60.44
C LEU A 125 -0.86 45.35 60.12
N GLU A 126 -1.88 44.94 60.88
CA GLU A 126 -2.61 43.68 60.68
C GLU A 126 -3.37 43.69 59.36
N GLU A 127 -4.08 44.77 59.04
CA GLU A 127 -4.73 44.99 57.75
C GLU A 127 -3.74 44.89 56.57
N LYS A 128 -2.56 45.52 56.70
CA LYS A 128 -1.52 45.45 55.67
C LYS A 128 -0.93 44.05 55.51
N VAL A 129 -0.79 43.29 56.60
CA VAL A 129 -0.29 41.91 56.56
C VAL A 129 -1.33 40.99 55.93
N GLU A 130 -2.61 41.16 56.23
CA GLU A 130 -3.68 40.40 55.58
C GLU A 130 -3.79 40.74 54.09
N ALA A 131 -3.72 42.02 53.71
CA ALA A 131 -3.71 42.45 52.32
C ALA A 131 -2.52 41.85 51.55
N ALA A 132 -1.30 41.93 52.09
CA ALA A 132 -0.11 41.35 51.46
C ALA A 132 -0.17 39.81 51.37
N ARG A 133 -0.86 39.16 52.33
CA ARG A 133 -1.06 37.70 52.30
C ARG A 133 -2.08 37.28 51.24
N ALA A 134 -3.15 38.06 51.07
CA ALA A 134 -4.14 37.82 50.04
C ALA A 134 -3.54 38.05 48.64
N GLU A 135 -2.82 39.16 48.46
CA GLU A 135 -2.12 39.50 47.22
C GLU A 135 -1.09 38.42 46.85
N GLY A 136 -0.21 38.03 47.77
CA GLY A 136 0.78 36.97 47.49
C GLY A 136 0.17 35.57 47.29
N TYR A 137 -1.04 35.32 47.80
CA TYR A 137 -1.76 34.08 47.52
C TYR A 137 -2.38 34.09 46.13
N GLU A 138 -2.98 35.20 45.72
CA GLU A 138 -3.58 35.38 44.39
C GLU A 138 -2.50 35.37 43.31
N GLU A 139 -1.43 36.15 43.46
CA GLU A 139 -0.29 36.17 42.55
C GLU A 139 0.36 34.79 42.43
N GLY A 140 0.65 34.11 43.56
CA GLY A 140 1.23 32.77 43.52
C GLY A 140 0.29 31.68 42.99
N HIS A 141 -1.02 31.87 43.12
CA HIS A 141 -2.01 30.97 42.53
C HIS A 141 -2.06 31.15 41.01
N ASP A 142 -2.11 32.39 40.54
CA ASP A 142 -2.21 32.70 39.12
C ASP A 142 -0.92 32.34 38.38
N ASP A 143 0.25 32.70 38.93
CA ASP A 143 1.56 32.30 38.40
C ASP A 143 1.70 30.77 38.34
N GLY A 144 1.27 30.07 39.39
CA GLY A 144 1.33 28.61 39.46
C GLY A 144 0.35 27.93 38.50
N TYR A 145 -0.82 28.54 38.30
CA TYR A 145 -1.82 28.06 37.36
C TYR A 145 -1.36 28.24 35.91
N GLU A 146 -0.83 29.42 35.56
CA GLU A 146 -0.31 29.72 34.23
C GLU A 146 0.90 28.84 33.91
N ALA A 147 1.88 28.74 34.81
CA ALA A 147 3.04 27.87 34.63
C ALA A 147 2.65 26.39 34.47
N GLY A 148 1.70 25.90 35.27
CA GLY A 148 1.22 24.52 35.17
C GLY A 148 0.42 24.26 33.89
N TYR A 149 -0.32 25.25 33.40
CA TYR A 149 -1.04 25.18 32.13
C TYR A 149 -0.06 25.12 30.95
N ASP A 150 0.93 26.02 30.92
CA ASP A 150 1.94 26.09 29.86
C ASP A 150 2.81 24.84 29.81
N ASP A 151 3.29 24.36 30.97
CA ASP A 151 4.07 23.13 31.05
C ASP A 151 3.26 21.92 30.57
N GLY A 152 2.00 21.80 31.00
CA GLY A 152 1.11 20.72 30.60
C GLY A 152 0.76 20.77 29.10
N TYR A 153 0.56 21.96 28.55
CA TYR A 153 0.32 22.15 27.13
C TYR A 153 1.54 21.77 26.29
N ALA A 154 2.74 22.22 26.70
CA ALA A 154 3.99 21.90 26.01
C ALA A 154 4.30 20.39 26.05
N GLU A 155 4.07 19.72 27.18
CA GLU A 155 4.24 18.27 27.30
C GLU A 155 3.25 17.50 26.41
N ALA A 156 1.98 17.93 26.40
CA ALA A 156 0.96 17.34 25.53
C ALA A 156 1.28 17.52 24.05
N GLU A 157 1.70 18.72 23.64
CA GLU A 157 2.11 19.00 22.26
C GLU A 157 3.31 18.15 21.85
N ALA A 158 4.34 18.07 22.70
CA ALA A 158 5.52 17.27 22.44
C ALA A 158 5.19 15.77 22.30
N THR A 159 4.32 15.26 23.18
CA THR A 159 3.89 13.85 23.15
C THR A 159 3.09 13.54 21.90
N LEU A 160 2.07 14.35 21.59
CA LEU A 160 1.27 14.18 20.39
C LEU A 160 2.13 14.25 19.13
N ARG A 161 3.05 15.23 19.06
CA ARG A 161 3.96 15.36 17.93
C ARG A 161 4.83 14.13 17.73
N ALA A 162 5.39 13.59 18.82
CA ALA A 162 6.18 12.37 18.77
C ALA A 162 5.36 11.16 18.31
N GLU A 163 4.13 10.99 18.81
CA GLU A 163 3.22 9.91 18.39
C GLU A 163 2.81 10.04 16.92
N PHE A 164 2.54 11.26 16.47
CA PHE A 164 2.23 11.55 15.07
C PHE A 164 3.41 11.23 14.17
N ASP A 165 4.61 11.69 14.52
CA ASP A 165 5.83 11.42 13.73
C ASP A 165 6.15 9.92 13.68
N ASP A 166 5.97 9.20 14.79
CA ASP A 166 6.15 7.74 14.84
C ASP A 166 5.12 7.01 13.97
N THR A 167 3.84 7.36 14.08
CA THR A 167 2.77 6.80 13.24
C THR A 167 3.04 7.08 11.77
N ARG A 168 3.47 8.31 11.42
CA ARG A 168 3.79 8.70 10.04
C ARG A 168 4.96 7.89 9.49
N ARG A 169 5.97 7.63 10.32
CA ARG A 169 7.12 6.76 9.98
C ARG A 169 6.66 5.33 9.73
N GLN A 170 5.86 4.76 10.64
CA GLN A 170 5.33 3.40 10.49
C GLN A 170 4.50 3.26 9.20
N LEU A 171 3.59 4.20 8.92
CA LEU A 171 2.81 4.20 7.68
C LEU A 171 3.69 4.29 6.43
N SER A 172 4.77 5.07 6.48
CA SER A 172 5.70 5.18 5.36
C SER A 172 6.47 3.87 5.13
N GLU A 173 6.88 3.21 6.20
CA GLU A 173 7.53 1.89 6.15
C GLU A 173 6.57 0.81 5.63
N ASP A 174 5.31 0.86 6.05
CA ASP A 174 4.26 -0.06 5.59
C ASP A 174 3.94 0.12 4.11
N ILE A 175 3.87 1.37 3.63
CA ILE A 175 3.65 1.66 2.19
C ILE A 175 4.83 1.13 1.37
N ALA A 176 6.07 1.42 1.77
CA ALA A 176 7.24 0.94 1.03
C ALA A 176 7.30 -0.60 0.98
N ARG A 177 6.97 -1.27 2.09
CA ARG A 177 6.86 -2.72 2.14
C ARG A 177 5.73 -3.26 1.26
N PHE A 178 4.59 -2.56 1.22
CA PHE A 178 3.48 -2.95 0.36
C PHE A 178 3.86 -2.83 -1.12
N GLU A 179 4.56 -1.77 -1.50
CA GLU A 179 5.05 -1.58 -2.88
C GLU A 179 5.99 -2.72 -3.29
N GLU A 180 6.95 -3.11 -2.43
CA GLU A 180 7.85 -4.25 -2.69
C GLU A 180 7.11 -5.58 -2.83
N LEU A 181 6.14 -5.83 -1.94
CA LEU A 181 5.31 -7.04 -2.00
C LEU A 181 4.42 -7.06 -3.25
N TRP A 182 3.93 -5.89 -3.67
CA TRP A 182 3.07 -5.76 -4.84
C TRP A 182 3.86 -5.98 -6.13
N GLU A 183 5.07 -5.44 -6.23
CA GLU A 183 5.99 -5.68 -7.34
C GLU A 183 6.32 -7.17 -7.46
N THR A 184 6.72 -7.80 -6.35
CA THR A 184 6.97 -9.26 -6.32
C THR A 184 5.74 -10.07 -6.73
N TYR A 185 4.54 -9.68 -6.26
CA TYR A 185 3.30 -10.36 -6.62
C TYR A 185 2.98 -10.24 -8.11
N ILE A 186 3.25 -9.09 -8.74
CA ILE A 186 3.08 -8.91 -10.17
C ILE A 186 4.03 -9.83 -10.94
N ASP A 187 5.30 -9.87 -10.57
CA ASP A 187 6.32 -10.71 -11.23
C ASP A 187 5.96 -12.20 -11.15
N ASP A 188 5.51 -12.64 -9.97
CA ASP A 188 5.07 -14.03 -9.74
C ASP A 188 3.81 -14.34 -10.57
N ALA A 189 2.81 -13.45 -10.57
CA ALA A 189 1.58 -13.63 -11.33
C ALA A 189 1.83 -13.64 -12.84
N GLU A 190 2.74 -12.79 -13.33
CA GLU A 190 3.12 -12.78 -14.74
C GLU A 190 3.78 -14.11 -15.14
N SER A 191 4.72 -14.59 -14.32
CA SER A 191 5.36 -15.90 -14.52
C SER A 191 4.34 -17.04 -14.54
N GLU A 192 3.36 -17.03 -13.62
CA GLU A 192 2.29 -18.04 -13.56
C GLU A 192 1.40 -18.01 -14.81
N ILE A 193 1.05 -16.82 -15.32
CA ILE A 193 0.26 -16.68 -16.55
C ILE A 193 1.02 -17.21 -17.77
N ILE A 194 2.33 -16.94 -17.87
CA ILE A 194 3.15 -17.47 -18.96
C ILE A 194 3.14 -18.99 -18.93
N GLU A 195 3.41 -19.61 -17.77
CA GLU A 195 3.45 -21.06 -17.64
C GLU A 195 2.08 -21.68 -17.94
N LEU A 196 0.98 -21.12 -17.42
CA LEU A 196 -0.38 -21.58 -17.76
C LEU A 196 -0.68 -21.49 -19.26
N THR A 197 -0.21 -20.43 -19.93
CA THR A 197 -0.39 -20.26 -21.37
C THR A 197 0.43 -21.27 -22.17
N LEU A 198 1.64 -21.57 -21.71
CA LEU A 198 2.51 -22.59 -22.31
C LEU A 198 1.93 -23.99 -22.12
N ASP A 199 1.44 -24.32 -20.93
CA ASP A 199 0.76 -25.58 -20.64
C ASP A 199 -0.47 -25.76 -21.54
N LEU A 200 -1.24 -24.68 -21.74
CA LEU A 200 -2.38 -24.69 -22.65
C LEU A 200 -1.93 -24.88 -24.11
N ALA A 201 -0.86 -24.19 -24.54
CA ALA A 201 -0.32 -24.35 -25.89
C ALA A 201 0.19 -25.78 -26.12
N GLU A 202 0.93 -26.35 -25.17
CA GLU A 202 1.41 -27.74 -25.22
C GLU A 202 0.22 -28.70 -25.30
N THR A 203 -0.79 -28.53 -24.45
CA THR A 203 -2.03 -29.33 -24.48
C THR A 203 -2.76 -29.26 -25.82
N ILE A 204 -2.79 -28.07 -26.45
CA ILE A 204 -3.41 -27.89 -27.77
C ILE A 204 -2.60 -28.59 -28.87
N VAL A 205 -1.27 -28.53 -28.82
CA VAL A 205 -0.41 -29.17 -29.83
C VAL A 205 -0.33 -30.70 -29.61
N ASP A 206 -0.51 -31.18 -28.38
CA ASP A 206 -0.68 -32.61 -28.07
C ASP A 206 -2.04 -33.17 -28.52
N ALA A 207 -3.03 -32.32 -28.73
CA ALA A 207 -4.33 -32.77 -29.19
C ALA A 207 -4.24 -33.40 -30.60
N PRO A 208 -5.05 -34.44 -30.89
CA PRO A 208 -5.07 -35.06 -32.21
C PRO A 208 -5.35 -34.01 -33.30
N PHE A 209 -4.51 -33.98 -34.33
CA PHE A 209 -4.62 -32.99 -35.41
C PHE A 209 -6.02 -33.00 -36.03
N THR A 210 -6.61 -31.82 -36.17
CA THR A 210 -7.81 -31.65 -36.98
C THR A 210 -7.46 -31.75 -38.47
N GLU A 211 -8.47 -31.90 -39.32
CA GLU A 211 -8.26 -31.93 -40.77
C GLU A 211 -7.63 -30.63 -41.29
N THR A 212 -8.02 -29.49 -40.73
CA THR A 212 -7.47 -28.18 -41.11
C THR A 212 -5.99 -28.06 -40.73
N MET A 213 -5.59 -28.56 -39.57
CA MET A 213 -4.17 -28.56 -39.15
C MET A 213 -3.33 -29.47 -40.03
N ARG A 214 -3.86 -30.63 -40.45
CA ARG A 214 -3.18 -31.51 -41.41
C ARG A 214 -2.92 -30.82 -42.74
N GLN A 215 -3.92 -30.13 -43.29
CA GLN A 215 -3.77 -29.40 -44.56
C GLN A 215 -2.73 -28.29 -44.46
N ALA A 216 -2.72 -27.53 -43.36
CA ALA A 216 -1.70 -26.51 -43.12
C ALA A 216 -0.28 -27.10 -43.04
N SER A 217 -0.11 -28.27 -42.39
CA SER A 217 1.17 -28.97 -42.37
C SER A 217 1.61 -29.44 -43.76
N GLU A 218 0.68 -29.97 -44.57
CA GLU A 218 0.96 -30.37 -45.96
C GLU A 218 1.40 -29.17 -46.82
N GLU A 219 0.72 -28.03 -46.71
CA GLU A 219 1.10 -26.79 -47.40
C GLU A 219 2.50 -26.29 -46.99
N ALA A 220 2.80 -26.32 -45.69
CA ALA A 220 4.12 -25.91 -45.17
C ALA A 220 5.25 -26.83 -45.68
N VAL A 221 5.00 -28.14 -45.78
CA VAL A 221 5.96 -29.08 -46.40
C VAL A 221 6.15 -28.77 -47.88
N ILE A 222 5.08 -28.47 -48.62
CA ILE A 222 5.18 -28.08 -50.04
C ILE A 222 6.05 -26.82 -50.17
N GLU A 223 5.81 -25.80 -49.34
CA GLU A 223 6.58 -24.55 -49.34
C GLU A 223 8.07 -24.82 -49.08
N ALA A 224 8.40 -25.58 -48.03
CA ALA A 224 9.78 -25.93 -47.70
C ALA A 224 10.48 -26.74 -48.81
N VAL A 225 9.75 -27.66 -49.45
CA VAL A 225 10.27 -28.38 -50.62
C VAL A 225 10.50 -27.41 -51.78
N THR A 226 9.58 -26.49 -52.06
CA THR A 226 9.76 -25.52 -53.15
C THR A 226 10.97 -24.61 -52.94
N GLU A 227 11.25 -24.23 -51.69
CA GLU A 227 12.42 -23.43 -51.31
C GLU A 227 13.73 -24.20 -51.53
N LEU A 228 13.77 -25.46 -51.12
CA LEU A 228 14.98 -26.29 -51.16
C LEU A 228 15.18 -27.07 -52.48
N ALA A 229 14.15 -27.14 -53.34
CA ALA A 229 14.17 -27.89 -54.59
C ALA A 229 15.14 -27.35 -55.66
N ALA A 230 15.73 -26.17 -55.46
CA ALA A 230 16.76 -25.63 -56.34
C ALA A 230 18.01 -26.52 -56.40
N THR A 231 18.29 -27.31 -55.35
CA THR A 231 19.46 -28.18 -55.26
C THR A 231 19.04 -29.61 -54.85
N PRO A 232 18.75 -30.50 -55.82
CA PRO A 232 18.47 -31.90 -55.51
C PRO A 232 19.74 -32.64 -55.03
N PRO A 233 19.61 -33.76 -54.29
CA PRO A 233 18.38 -34.39 -53.84
C PRO A 233 17.74 -33.71 -52.63
N VAL A 234 16.41 -33.79 -52.51
CA VAL A 234 15.64 -33.26 -51.37
C VAL A 234 15.04 -34.43 -50.60
N THR A 235 15.29 -34.50 -49.29
CA THR A 235 14.77 -35.55 -48.41
C THR A 235 13.77 -34.94 -47.44
N ILE A 236 12.52 -35.44 -47.48
CA ILE A 236 11.47 -35.13 -46.51
C ILE A 236 11.46 -36.20 -45.41
N ARG A 237 11.52 -35.80 -44.15
CA ARG A 237 11.38 -36.65 -42.98
C ARG A 237 10.13 -36.29 -42.19
N LEU A 238 9.34 -37.31 -41.85
CA LEU A 238 8.06 -37.21 -41.16
C LEU A 238 7.88 -38.37 -40.19
N HIS A 239 7.02 -38.21 -39.19
CA HIS A 239 6.54 -39.33 -38.37
C HIS A 239 5.92 -40.45 -39.26
N PRO A 240 6.06 -41.75 -38.93
CA PRO A 240 5.56 -42.85 -39.75
C PRO A 240 4.06 -42.78 -40.09
N VAL A 241 3.22 -42.29 -39.18
CA VAL A 241 1.77 -42.12 -39.42
C VAL A 241 1.51 -41.04 -40.48
N ASP A 242 2.22 -39.91 -40.41
CA ASP A 242 2.06 -38.83 -41.37
C ASP A 242 2.67 -39.20 -42.73
N CYS A 243 3.78 -39.93 -42.74
CA CYS A 243 4.33 -40.57 -43.92
C CYS A 243 3.28 -41.41 -44.68
N GLN A 244 2.43 -42.15 -43.97
CA GLN A 244 1.35 -42.92 -44.57
C GLN A 244 0.24 -42.00 -45.09
N ARG A 245 -0.22 -41.03 -44.29
CA ARG A 245 -1.25 -40.06 -44.67
C ARG A 245 -0.89 -39.28 -45.94
N VAL A 246 0.32 -38.76 -46.02
CA VAL A 246 0.80 -37.95 -47.16
C VAL A 246 1.00 -38.80 -48.42
N ARG A 247 1.29 -40.10 -48.27
CA ARG A 247 1.26 -41.06 -49.39
C ARG A 247 -0.17 -41.32 -49.88
N GLU A 248 -1.12 -41.48 -48.96
CA GLU A 248 -2.53 -41.72 -49.28
C GLU A 248 -3.20 -40.48 -49.90
N SER A 249 -2.83 -39.26 -49.50
CA SER A 249 -3.31 -38.00 -50.10
C SER A 249 -2.76 -37.78 -51.52
N GLY A 250 -1.73 -38.53 -51.92
CA GLY A 250 -1.06 -38.43 -53.21
C GLY A 250 -0.13 -37.21 -53.33
N LEU A 251 0.10 -36.48 -52.23
CA LEU A 251 0.98 -35.31 -52.20
C LEU A 251 2.41 -35.68 -52.56
N VAL A 252 2.93 -36.79 -52.04
CA VAL A 252 4.29 -37.27 -52.35
C VAL A 252 4.44 -37.55 -53.85
N THR A 253 3.46 -38.20 -54.48
CA THR A 253 3.49 -38.48 -55.92
C THR A 253 3.55 -37.18 -56.72
N ARG A 254 2.73 -36.18 -56.37
CA ARG A 254 2.73 -34.86 -57.03
C ARG A 254 4.07 -34.13 -56.86
N LEU A 255 4.68 -34.21 -55.67
CA LEU A 255 5.99 -33.61 -55.42
C LEU A 255 7.10 -34.31 -56.21
N GLN A 256 7.08 -35.64 -56.31
CA GLN A 256 8.05 -36.42 -57.09
C GLN A 256 7.92 -36.20 -58.60
N GLU A 257 6.74 -35.88 -59.11
CA GLU A 257 6.52 -35.49 -60.51
C GLU A 257 7.10 -34.11 -60.84
N ASN A 258 7.08 -33.19 -59.86
CA ASN A 258 7.55 -31.81 -60.03
C ASN A 258 9.02 -31.60 -59.67
N TYR A 259 9.59 -32.45 -58.81
CA TYR A 259 10.94 -32.30 -58.27
C TYR A 259 11.73 -33.62 -58.39
N GLU A 260 12.80 -33.59 -59.17
CA GLU A 260 13.67 -34.75 -59.38
C GLU A 260 14.49 -35.09 -58.11
N GLY A 261 14.57 -36.36 -57.76
CA GLY A 261 15.40 -36.84 -56.63
C GLY A 261 14.79 -36.60 -55.25
N LEU A 262 13.47 -36.39 -55.16
CA LEU A 262 12.75 -36.24 -53.90
C LEU A 262 12.49 -37.59 -53.21
N THR A 263 12.94 -37.72 -51.97
CA THR A 263 12.76 -38.93 -51.15
C THR A 263 11.94 -38.62 -49.90
N LEU A 264 11.12 -39.59 -49.49
CA LEU A 264 10.36 -39.55 -48.24
C LEU A 264 10.92 -40.62 -47.30
N GLU A 265 11.39 -40.20 -46.13
CA GLU A 265 11.93 -41.07 -45.09
C GLU A 265 11.08 -40.98 -43.81
N PRO A 266 10.68 -42.10 -43.20
CA PRO A 266 10.05 -42.09 -41.89
C PRO A 266 11.08 -41.85 -40.79
N GLU A 267 10.77 -40.96 -39.85
CA GLU A 267 11.57 -40.64 -38.66
C GLU A 267 10.75 -40.99 -37.42
N PRO A 268 11.03 -42.11 -36.73
CA PRO A 268 10.22 -42.57 -35.60
C PRO A 268 10.38 -41.74 -34.33
N ASP A 269 11.46 -40.96 -34.23
CA ASP A 269 11.72 -40.06 -33.10
C ASP A 269 10.90 -38.76 -33.20
N PHE A 270 10.25 -38.49 -34.34
CA PHE A 270 9.38 -37.34 -34.54
C PHE A 270 7.99 -37.58 -33.97
N GLU A 271 7.36 -36.54 -33.46
CA GLU A 271 5.96 -36.61 -33.03
C GLU A 271 5.01 -36.40 -34.23
N GLU A 272 3.73 -36.76 -34.10
CA GLU A 272 2.77 -36.50 -35.17
C GLU A 272 2.72 -34.99 -35.49
N GLY A 273 2.86 -34.64 -36.78
CA GLY A 273 2.92 -33.26 -37.24
C GLY A 273 4.32 -32.63 -37.33
N ASP A 274 5.35 -33.29 -36.80
CA ASP A 274 6.74 -32.87 -36.96
C ASP A 274 7.29 -33.23 -38.35
N TRP A 275 8.04 -32.30 -38.93
CA TRP A 275 8.62 -32.51 -40.25
C TRP A 275 9.95 -31.80 -40.44
N SER A 276 10.80 -32.39 -41.30
CA SER A 276 12.00 -31.71 -41.80
C SER A 276 12.22 -32.01 -43.27
N VAL A 277 12.64 -30.99 -44.01
CA VAL A 277 13.04 -31.07 -45.41
C VAL A 277 14.51 -30.67 -45.48
N SER A 278 15.33 -31.55 -46.04
CA SER A 278 16.77 -31.35 -46.13
C SER A 278 17.24 -31.42 -47.58
N SER A 279 18.19 -30.55 -47.92
CA SER A 279 18.93 -30.55 -49.18
C SER A 279 20.42 -30.33 -48.89
N PRO A 280 21.34 -30.49 -49.87
CA PRO A 280 22.75 -30.14 -49.69
C PRO A 280 23.00 -28.67 -49.33
N THR A 281 22.03 -27.77 -49.57
CA THR A 281 22.19 -26.33 -49.36
C THR A 281 21.65 -25.88 -48.00
N GLY A 282 20.74 -26.64 -47.40
CA GLY A 282 20.10 -26.26 -46.15
C GLY A 282 19.01 -27.22 -45.69
N VAL A 283 18.50 -26.96 -44.50
CA VAL A 283 17.42 -27.72 -43.85
C VAL A 283 16.36 -26.75 -43.38
N VAL A 284 15.11 -27.02 -43.74
CA VAL A 284 13.92 -26.35 -43.21
C VAL A 284 13.16 -27.39 -42.39
N ARG A 285 12.79 -27.07 -41.16
CA ARG A 285 12.07 -27.99 -40.29
C ARG A 285 11.07 -27.25 -39.42
N ARG A 286 10.06 -27.99 -39.00
CA ARG A 286 9.11 -27.58 -37.98
C ARG A 286 8.99 -28.73 -37.00
N LEU A 287 9.61 -28.56 -35.85
CA LEU A 287 9.49 -29.48 -34.73
C LEU A 287 8.65 -28.80 -33.65
N ARG A 288 7.72 -29.54 -33.06
CA ARG A 288 6.87 -29.07 -31.97
C ARG A 288 7.67 -28.45 -30.83
N ALA A 289 8.73 -29.13 -30.41
CA ALA A 289 9.62 -28.63 -29.37
C ALA A 289 10.25 -27.27 -29.73
N GLU A 290 10.63 -27.06 -30.99
CA GLU A 290 11.21 -25.77 -31.45
C GLU A 290 10.15 -24.66 -31.50
N VAL A 291 8.91 -24.99 -31.89
CA VAL A 291 7.79 -24.03 -31.88
C VAL A 291 7.44 -23.61 -30.47
N LEU A 292 7.33 -24.55 -29.52
CA LEU A 292 7.05 -24.26 -28.12
C LEU A 292 8.17 -23.44 -27.48
N GLU A 293 9.44 -23.75 -27.78
CA GLU A 293 10.58 -22.98 -27.28
C GLU A 293 10.61 -21.57 -27.85
N THR A 294 10.28 -21.42 -29.14
CA THR A 294 10.16 -20.10 -29.78
C THR A 294 9.04 -19.28 -29.12
N LEU A 295 7.87 -19.91 -28.91
CA LEU A 295 6.73 -19.27 -28.23
C LEU A 295 7.09 -18.86 -26.80
N ARG A 296 7.77 -19.72 -26.03
CA ARG A 296 8.29 -19.40 -24.69
C ARG A 296 9.23 -18.20 -24.73
N GLY A 297 10.14 -18.15 -25.71
CA GLY A 297 11.05 -17.02 -25.90
C GLY A 297 10.33 -15.72 -26.26
N GLU A 298 9.31 -15.79 -27.11
CA GLU A 298 8.49 -14.62 -27.49
C GLU A 298 7.64 -14.11 -26.35
N LEU A 299 6.96 -14.99 -25.61
CA LEU A 299 6.17 -14.63 -24.43
C LEU A 299 7.05 -13.97 -23.37
N ARG A 300 8.22 -14.54 -23.06
CA ARG A 300 9.16 -13.96 -22.11
C ARG A 300 9.71 -12.60 -22.54
N ARG A 301 9.93 -12.39 -23.85
CA ARG A 301 10.35 -11.09 -24.36
C ARG A 301 9.22 -10.06 -24.27
N ALA A 302 7.99 -10.47 -24.61
CA ALA A 302 6.84 -9.58 -24.56
C ALA A 302 6.58 -9.04 -23.15
N THR A 303 6.84 -9.84 -22.12
CA THR A 303 6.75 -9.40 -20.72
C THR A 303 7.87 -8.43 -20.34
N THR A 304 9.13 -8.74 -20.68
CA THR A 304 10.26 -7.82 -20.39
C THR A 304 10.18 -6.49 -21.16
N ASP A 305 9.69 -6.49 -22.40
CA ASP A 305 9.52 -5.27 -23.20
C ASP A 305 8.35 -4.40 -22.68
N SER A 306 7.35 -5.00 -22.01
CA SER A 306 6.26 -4.26 -21.35
C SER A 306 6.75 -3.51 -20.10
N GLU A 307 7.71 -4.08 -19.38
CA GLU A 307 8.31 -3.49 -18.18
C GLU A 307 9.25 -2.30 -18.50
N ALA A 308 9.83 -2.28 -19.71
CA ALA A 308 10.75 -1.25 -20.19
C ALA A 308 10.07 0.05 -20.67
N ALA A 309 8.76 0.22 -20.46
CA ALA A 309 8.05 1.47 -20.74
C ALA A 309 7.86 2.30 -19.44
N PRO A 310 8.89 3.04 -18.97
CA PRO A 310 8.72 3.92 -17.83
C PRO A 310 7.85 5.12 -18.22
N ASP A 311 6.99 5.47 -17.28
CA ASP A 311 6.17 6.67 -17.20
C ASP A 311 6.77 7.89 -17.92
N ALA A 312 6.27 8.14 -19.12
CA ALA A 312 6.41 9.42 -19.80
C ALA A 312 5.08 10.19 -19.72
N ASP A 313 4.57 10.43 -18.51
CA ASP A 313 3.59 11.49 -18.29
C ASP A 313 3.71 12.08 -16.89
N GLY A 314 4.79 12.84 -16.71
CA GLY A 314 4.91 13.86 -15.68
C GLY A 314 5.06 15.22 -16.35
N ALA A 315 3.96 15.98 -16.45
CA ALA A 315 3.94 17.40 -16.76
C ALA A 315 2.81 18.10 -16.01
#